data_AF-A0A1Y5HTB5-F1
#
_entry.id   AF-A0A1Y5HTB5-F1
#
_cell.length_a   1.000
_cell.length_b   1.000
_cell.length_c   1.000
_cell.angle_alpha   90.00
_cell.angle_beta   90.00
_cell.angle_gamma   90.00
#
_symmetry.space_group_name_H-M   'P 1'
#
loop_
_entity.id
_entity.type
_entity.pdbx_description
1 polymer ?
#
loop_
_entity_poly.entity_id
_entity_poly.type
_entity_poly.pdbx_seq_one_letter_code
_entity_poly.pdbx_strand_id
1 'polypeptide(L)'
;MLTSLLSFNSYAIKVSDLYRVSVAVDDQTAESRNQGVQWAFQQLLVKVSGDHQILSNPTLVAASVDAQRYLQGFSYQTDMVDDQLYLQAWFSKALVVPLLKRAEAPIWGENRPLLLNWLAIEQQADKGGIKERILVSNSYPKWQGRLTRVFAERGLPILWPTDDLEDSSALPIEQLWWLMPESIKQASLRYQTDAVLAGRLNQSSEGIWQYEGVLFSGDESLSLLTSGETAQQA
;
A
#
# COMPACT_ATOMS: atom_id res chain seq x y z
N MET A 1 -28.43 -6.52 -34.75
CA MET A 1 -27.92 -6.74 -33.39
C MET A 1 -27.16 -5.48 -32.98
N LEU A 2 -27.66 -4.76 -31.98
CA LEU A 2 -27.06 -3.53 -31.48
C LEU A 2 -26.19 -3.92 -30.28
N THR A 3 -24.86 -3.91 -30.45
CA THR A 3 -23.90 -4.17 -29.37
C THR A 3 -23.83 -2.94 -28.47
N SER A 4 -24.48 -3.03 -27.31
CA SER A 4 -24.38 -2.02 -26.26
C SER A 4 -23.03 -2.15 -25.57
N LEU A 5 -22.17 -1.13 -25.69
CA LEU A 5 -20.95 -0.99 -24.91
C LEU A 5 -21.36 -0.58 -23.49
N LEU A 6 -21.35 -1.53 -22.55
CA LEU A 6 -21.43 -1.25 -21.12
C LEU A 6 -20.11 -0.60 -20.70
N SER A 7 -20.09 0.73 -20.62
CA SER A 7 -19.02 1.46 -19.96
C SER A 7 -19.10 1.21 -18.46
N PHE A 8 -18.21 0.40 -17.92
CA PHE A 8 -18.01 0.31 -16.47
C PHE A 8 -17.49 1.67 -15.99
N ASN A 9 -18.27 2.35 -15.15
CA ASN A 9 -17.79 3.51 -14.42
C ASN A 9 -16.79 3.01 -13.37
N SER A 10 -15.51 3.00 -13.71
CA SER A 10 -14.44 2.88 -12.72
C SER A 10 -14.40 4.19 -11.92
N TYR A 11 -14.71 4.10 -10.63
CA TYR A 11 -14.65 5.25 -9.74
C TYR A 11 -13.22 5.40 -9.22
N ALA A 12 -12.33 5.90 -10.06
CA ALA A 12 -10.97 6.21 -9.64
C ALA A 12 -11.01 7.25 -8.50
N ILE A 13 -10.43 6.89 -7.35
CA ILE A 13 -10.31 7.82 -6.23
C ILE A 13 -9.18 8.80 -6.53
N LYS A 14 -9.45 10.09 -6.35
CA LYS A 14 -8.44 11.13 -6.38
C LYS A 14 -7.65 11.13 -5.07
N VAL A 15 -6.39 10.73 -5.11
CA VAL A 15 -5.49 10.84 -3.95
C VAL A 15 -5.00 12.27 -3.81
N SER A 16 -5.52 13.02 -2.84
CA SER A 16 -5.17 14.43 -2.58
C SER A 16 -3.72 14.63 -2.12
N ASP A 17 -3.16 13.63 -1.43
CA ASP A 17 -1.85 13.70 -0.78
C ASP A 17 -0.77 12.90 -1.53
N LEU A 18 -0.91 12.75 -2.85
CA LEU A 18 0.03 11.97 -3.67
C LEU A 18 1.47 12.50 -3.57
N TYR A 19 1.63 13.83 -3.43
CA TYR A 19 2.92 14.51 -3.33
C TYR A 19 3.40 14.73 -1.88
N ARG A 20 2.77 14.05 -0.93
CA ARG A 20 3.16 14.02 0.48
C ARG A 20 3.70 12.64 0.84
N VAL A 21 4.80 12.63 1.59
CA VAL A 21 5.48 11.42 2.05
C VAL A 21 5.89 11.58 3.52
N SER A 22 5.86 10.48 4.26
CA SER A 22 6.27 10.41 5.67
C SER A 22 7.39 9.40 5.82
N VAL A 23 8.55 9.83 6.33
CA VAL A 23 9.72 8.97 6.58
C VAL A 23 10.13 9.05 8.05
N ALA A 24 10.59 7.94 8.60
CA ALA A 24 11.17 7.92 9.94
C ALA A 24 12.49 8.71 9.94
N VAL A 25 12.73 9.46 11.02
CA VAL A 25 13.94 10.24 11.26
C VAL A 25 14.34 10.13 12.73
N ASP A 26 15.64 10.24 13.02
CA ASP A 26 16.14 10.06 14.39
C ASP A 26 15.85 11.29 15.26
N ASP A 27 15.95 12.49 14.68
CA ASP A 27 15.72 13.76 15.36
C ASP A 27 15.31 14.90 14.39
N GLN A 28 15.16 16.11 14.93
CA GLN A 28 14.76 17.32 14.16
C GLN A 28 15.94 18.18 13.68
N THR A 29 17.18 17.68 13.78
CA THR A 29 18.38 18.43 13.34
C THR A 29 18.36 18.68 11.83
N ALA A 30 19.18 19.63 11.38
CA ALA A 30 19.26 19.94 9.95
C ALA A 30 19.81 18.76 9.13
N GLU A 31 20.71 17.98 9.70
CA GLU A 31 21.32 16.81 9.05
C GLU A 31 20.29 15.70 8.86
N SER A 32 19.64 15.27 9.95
CA SER A 32 18.54 14.29 9.94
C SER A 32 17.42 14.72 8.98
N ARG A 33 17.03 16.00 9.01
CA ARG A 33 16.04 16.54 8.09
C ARG A 33 16.47 16.45 6.63
N ASN A 34 17.70 16.84 6.29
CA ASN A 34 18.18 16.83 4.90
C ASN A 34 18.18 15.40 4.34
N GLN A 35 18.65 14.45 5.14
CA GLN A 35 18.62 13.02 4.81
C GLN A 35 17.18 12.50 4.67
N GLY A 36 16.30 12.86 5.61
CA GLY A 36 14.87 12.55 5.55
C GLY A 36 14.19 13.12 4.30
N VAL A 37 14.49 14.35 3.89
CA VAL A 37 13.95 14.94 2.65
C VAL A 37 14.42 14.16 1.42
N GLN A 38 15.69 13.74 1.38
CA GLN A 38 16.20 12.91 0.28
C GLN A 38 15.46 11.56 0.20
N TRP A 39 15.29 10.88 1.34
CA TRP A 39 14.53 9.62 1.40
C TRP A 39 13.07 9.79 1.01
N ALA A 40 12.40 10.82 1.55
CA ALA A 40 11.02 11.13 1.23
C ALA A 40 10.84 11.44 -0.26
N PHE A 41 11.83 12.08 -0.89
CA PHE A 41 11.80 12.35 -2.32
C PHE A 41 11.97 11.07 -3.15
N GLN A 42 12.88 10.17 -2.79
CA GLN A 42 13.01 8.88 -3.46
C GLN A 42 11.71 8.06 -3.37
N GLN A 43 11.13 7.98 -2.18
CA GLN A 43 9.82 7.34 -1.98
C GLN A 43 8.72 8.01 -2.81
N LEU A 44 8.70 9.35 -2.88
CA LEU A 44 7.77 10.08 -3.74
C LEU A 44 7.91 9.67 -5.20
N LEU A 45 9.14 9.59 -5.72
CA LEU A 45 9.37 9.24 -7.12
C LEU A 45 8.83 7.84 -7.43
N VAL A 46 9.01 6.86 -6.53
CA VAL A 46 8.41 5.52 -6.65
C VAL A 46 6.88 5.61 -6.57
N LYS A 47 6.33 6.35 -5.62
CA LYS A 47 4.88 6.54 -5.43
C LYS A 47 4.19 7.13 -6.68
N VAL A 48 4.80 8.16 -7.28
CA VAL A 48 4.26 8.85 -8.45
C VAL A 48 4.47 8.06 -9.74
N SER A 49 5.57 7.31 -9.86
CA SER A 49 5.82 6.50 -11.06
C SER A 49 5.13 5.13 -11.04
N GLY A 50 4.93 4.56 -9.86
CA GLY A 50 4.49 3.17 -9.69
C GLY A 50 5.60 2.14 -9.89
N ASP A 51 6.83 2.57 -10.14
CA ASP A 51 7.95 1.69 -10.49
C ASP A 51 9.15 1.95 -9.58
N HIS A 52 9.69 0.90 -8.98
CA HIS A 52 10.87 1.02 -8.11
C HIS A 52 12.17 1.15 -8.93
N GLN A 53 12.20 0.63 -10.16
CA GLN A 53 13.40 0.63 -10.99
C GLN A 53 13.85 2.04 -11.40
N ILE A 54 12.95 3.02 -11.32
CA ILE A 54 13.23 4.44 -11.58
C ILE A 54 14.32 5.01 -10.65
N LEU A 55 14.55 4.42 -9.47
CA LEU A 55 15.62 4.85 -8.56
C LEU A 55 17.03 4.53 -9.08
N SER A 56 17.14 3.75 -10.16
CA SER A 56 18.40 3.55 -10.88
C SER A 56 18.64 4.56 -12.01
N ASN A 57 17.63 5.38 -12.36
CA ASN A 57 17.74 6.37 -13.42
C ASN A 57 18.71 7.50 -13.02
N PRO A 58 19.80 7.76 -13.78
CA PRO A 58 20.81 8.75 -13.38
C PRO A 58 20.26 10.16 -13.16
N THR A 59 19.24 10.58 -13.93
CA THR A 59 18.59 11.88 -13.79
C THR A 59 17.86 11.99 -12.46
N LEU A 60 17.19 10.92 -12.04
CA LEU A 60 16.44 10.88 -10.78
C LEU A 60 17.37 10.77 -9.57
N VAL A 61 18.43 9.97 -9.68
CA VAL A 61 19.49 9.88 -8.65
C VAL A 61 20.11 11.26 -8.40
N ALA A 62 20.49 11.98 -9.47
CA ALA A 62 21.06 13.32 -9.35
C ALA A 62 20.05 14.31 -8.74
N ALA A 63 18.77 14.21 -9.10
CA ALA A 63 17.73 15.04 -8.51
C ALA A 63 17.47 14.74 -7.02
N SER A 64 17.62 13.48 -6.59
CA SER A 64 17.48 13.09 -5.18
C SER A 64 18.54 13.71 -4.28
N VAL A 65 19.77 13.89 -4.77
CA VAL A 65 20.84 14.58 -4.03
C VAL A 65 20.46 16.03 -3.74
N ASP A 66 19.66 16.65 -4.60
CA ASP A 66 19.20 18.04 -4.47
C ASP A 66 17.68 18.13 -4.24
N ALA A 67 17.13 17.17 -3.47
CA ALA A 67 15.71 17.02 -3.22
C ALA A 67 15.06 18.27 -2.60
N GLN A 68 15.83 19.09 -1.88
CA GLN A 68 15.40 20.38 -1.31
C GLN A 68 14.79 21.31 -2.36
N ARG A 69 15.25 21.28 -3.62
CA ARG A 69 14.66 22.13 -4.70
C ARG A 69 13.23 21.80 -5.04
N TYR A 70 12.79 20.58 -4.74
CA TYR A 70 11.43 20.11 -5.01
C TYR A 70 10.51 20.26 -3.80
N LEU A 71 11.08 20.54 -2.62
CA LEU A 71 10.35 20.61 -1.35
C LEU A 71 9.51 21.89 -1.28
N GLN A 72 8.23 21.74 -0.94
CA GLN A 72 7.34 22.86 -0.64
C GLN A 72 7.25 23.15 0.86
N GLY A 73 7.42 22.14 1.68
CA GLY A 73 7.44 22.28 3.13
C GLY A 73 7.51 20.92 3.82
N PHE A 74 7.64 20.97 5.14
CA PHE A 74 7.68 19.78 5.98
C PHE A 74 7.12 20.06 7.38
N SER A 75 6.78 19.00 8.09
CA SER A 75 6.41 19.00 9.51
C SER A 75 6.93 17.73 10.18
N TYR A 76 6.96 17.73 11.51
CA TYR A 76 7.29 16.55 12.30
C TYR A 76 6.05 16.00 12.99
N GLN A 77 5.97 14.68 13.09
CA GLN A 77 4.94 13.98 13.86
C GLN A 77 5.58 12.81 14.59
N THR A 78 5.26 12.65 15.87
CA THR A 78 5.65 11.48 16.65
C THR A 78 4.51 10.47 16.67
N ASP A 79 4.82 9.21 16.40
CA ASP A 79 3.86 8.11 16.58
C ASP A 79 3.71 7.82 18.09
N MET A 80 2.47 7.74 18.55
CA MET A 80 2.16 7.57 19.98
C MET A 80 2.33 6.11 20.46
N VAL A 81 2.56 5.17 19.55
CA VAL A 81 2.66 3.74 19.88
C VAL A 81 4.11 3.33 20.18
N ASP A 82 5.07 3.84 19.42
CA ASP A 82 6.49 3.47 19.51
C ASP A 82 7.43 4.68 19.69
N ASP A 83 6.88 5.88 19.90
CA ASP A 83 7.62 7.15 20.02
C ASP A 83 8.50 7.47 18.79
N GLN A 84 8.27 6.83 17.65
CA GLN A 84 9.02 7.09 16.43
C GLN A 84 8.71 8.48 15.88
N LEU A 85 9.76 9.27 15.64
CA LEU A 85 9.65 10.57 14.98
C LEU A 85 9.58 10.38 13.45
N TYR A 86 8.62 11.04 12.82
CA TYR A 86 8.43 11.07 11.38
C TYR A 86 8.57 12.49 10.83
N LEU A 87 9.31 12.62 9.73
CA LEU A 87 9.32 13.80 8.87
C LEU A 87 8.25 13.64 7.79
N GLN A 88 7.23 14.49 7.83
CA GLN A 88 6.27 14.62 6.74
C GLN A 88 6.74 15.71 5.78
N ALA A 89 7.06 15.35 4.55
CA ALA A 89 7.47 16.29 3.49
C ALA A 89 6.42 16.33 2.38
N TRP A 90 6.17 17.52 1.83
CA TRP A 90 5.36 17.70 0.63
C TRP A 90 6.12 18.43 -0.45
N PHE A 91 5.99 17.95 -1.68
CA PHE A 91 6.81 18.36 -2.81
C PHE A 91 5.97 19.01 -3.91
N SER A 92 6.62 19.87 -4.70
CA SER A 92 5.96 20.59 -5.79
C SER A 92 5.69 19.67 -6.97
N LYS A 93 4.43 19.32 -7.21
CA LYS A 93 3.97 18.65 -8.43
C LYS A 93 4.48 19.32 -9.70
N ALA A 94 4.49 20.66 -9.72
CA ALA A 94 4.93 21.45 -10.86
C ALA A 94 6.43 21.29 -11.17
N LEU A 95 7.25 20.82 -10.21
CA LEU A 95 8.67 20.52 -10.40
C LEU A 95 8.93 19.02 -10.60
N VAL A 96 8.21 18.17 -9.88
CA VAL A 96 8.36 16.70 -9.93
C VAL A 96 7.89 16.11 -11.26
N VAL A 97 6.74 16.54 -11.79
CA VAL A 97 6.21 15.99 -13.04
C VAL A 97 7.13 16.26 -14.24
N PRO A 98 7.66 17.48 -14.45
CA PRO A 98 8.65 17.72 -15.50
C PRO A 98 9.94 16.93 -15.33
N LEU A 99 10.40 16.70 -14.09
CA LEU A 99 11.56 15.86 -13.81
C LEU A 99 11.32 14.42 -14.28
N LEU A 100 10.19 13.80 -13.89
CA LEU A 100 9.85 12.44 -14.29
C LEU A 100 9.74 12.31 -15.83
N LYS A 101 9.13 13.30 -16.50
CA LYS A 101 9.07 13.34 -17.96
C LYS A 101 10.46 13.41 -18.60
N ARG A 102 11.36 14.24 -18.08
CA ARG A 102 12.74 14.36 -18.59
C ARG A 102 13.54 13.07 -18.38
N ALA A 103 13.26 12.36 -17.29
CA ALA A 103 13.85 11.07 -17.00
C ALA A 103 13.21 9.91 -17.79
N GLU A 104 12.20 10.18 -18.63
CA GLU A 104 11.40 9.17 -19.34
C GLU A 104 10.76 8.13 -18.40
N ALA A 105 10.53 8.52 -17.15
CA ALA A 105 9.92 7.65 -16.15
C ALA A 105 8.39 7.60 -16.35
N PRO A 106 7.75 6.45 -16.09
CA PRO A 106 6.30 6.35 -16.07
C PRO A 106 5.72 7.32 -15.02
N ILE A 107 4.51 7.81 -15.27
CA ILE A 107 3.79 8.71 -14.36
C ILE A 107 2.41 8.15 -14.14
N TRP A 108 2.16 7.66 -12.94
CA TRP A 108 0.84 7.25 -12.48
C TRP A 108 0.17 8.45 -11.80
N GLY A 109 -0.90 8.95 -12.44
CA GLY A 109 -1.61 10.15 -11.98
C GLY A 109 -2.33 10.00 -10.64
N GLU A 110 -3.07 11.03 -10.23
CA GLU A 110 -3.83 11.04 -8.96
C GLU A 110 -5.06 10.13 -8.98
N ASN A 111 -5.52 9.72 -10.16
CA ASN A 111 -6.60 8.77 -10.35
C ASN A 111 -6.04 7.37 -10.15
N ARG A 112 -6.24 6.84 -8.95
CA ARG A 112 -5.71 5.55 -8.53
C ARG A 112 -6.88 4.56 -8.37
N PRO A 113 -6.69 3.30 -8.78
CA PRO A 113 -7.70 2.28 -8.56
C PRO A 113 -7.89 2.06 -7.06
N LEU A 114 -9.14 2.05 -6.61
CA LEU A 114 -9.48 1.64 -5.26
C LEU A 114 -9.30 0.13 -5.13
N LEU A 115 -8.47 -0.30 -4.19
CA LEU A 115 -8.18 -1.71 -3.94
C LEU A 115 -8.91 -2.21 -2.70
N LEU A 116 -9.77 -3.22 -2.81
CA LEU A 116 -10.26 -3.97 -1.65
C LEU A 116 -9.19 -4.97 -1.21
N ASN A 117 -8.81 -4.97 0.07
CA ASN A 117 -7.80 -5.88 0.60
C ASN A 117 -8.40 -6.88 1.61
N TRP A 118 -8.61 -8.13 1.17
CA TRP A 118 -8.91 -9.27 2.03
C TRP A 118 -7.60 -9.89 2.50
N LEU A 119 -7.28 -9.81 3.78
CA LEU A 119 -6.05 -10.37 4.30
C LEU A 119 -6.31 -11.23 5.53
N ALA A 120 -5.98 -12.51 5.42
CA ALA A 120 -5.94 -13.41 6.56
C ALA A 120 -4.54 -13.45 7.17
N ILE A 121 -4.44 -13.51 8.50
CA ILE A 121 -3.16 -13.74 9.18
C ILE A 121 -3.29 -14.85 10.21
N GLU A 122 -2.17 -15.50 10.54
CA GLU A 122 -2.07 -16.40 11.68
C GLU A 122 -1.52 -15.66 12.90
N GLN A 123 -2.29 -15.61 13.99
CA GLN A 123 -1.84 -15.08 15.27
C GLN A 123 -1.77 -16.18 16.33
N GLN A 124 -0.78 -16.10 17.21
CA GLN A 124 -0.71 -16.99 18.36
C GLN A 124 -1.82 -16.65 19.35
N ALA A 125 -2.65 -17.65 19.69
CA ALA A 125 -3.74 -17.44 20.65
C ALA A 125 -3.18 -17.06 22.03
N ASP A 126 -3.86 -16.15 22.74
CA ASP A 126 -3.47 -15.56 24.03
C ASP A 126 -3.14 -16.56 25.14
N LYS A 127 -3.48 -17.85 24.96
CA LYS A 127 -3.31 -18.93 25.95
C LYS A 127 -2.38 -20.05 25.50
N GLY A 128 -1.46 -19.79 24.57
CA GLY A 128 -0.55 -20.81 24.04
C GLY A 128 -1.28 -21.93 23.26
N GLY A 129 -2.48 -21.61 22.76
CA GLY A 129 -3.31 -22.50 21.95
C GLY A 129 -2.86 -22.57 20.49
N ILE A 130 -3.64 -23.29 19.69
CA ILE A 130 -3.46 -23.38 18.23
C ILE A 130 -3.51 -21.96 17.63
N LYS A 131 -2.68 -21.69 16.63
CA LYS A 131 -2.71 -20.41 15.88
C LYS A 131 -4.12 -20.18 15.35
N GLU A 132 -4.67 -19.01 15.62
CA GLU A 132 -5.96 -18.59 15.10
C GLU A 132 -5.76 -17.82 13.81
N ARG A 133 -6.64 -18.07 12.83
CA ARG A 133 -6.70 -17.30 11.59
C ARG A 133 -7.69 -16.18 11.78
N ILE A 134 -7.22 -14.96 11.57
CA ILE A 134 -8.03 -13.77 11.72
C ILE A 134 -8.08 -13.00 10.40
N LEU A 135 -9.21 -12.38 10.11
CA LEU A 135 -9.33 -11.41 9.04
C LEU A 135 -8.81 -10.06 9.54
N VAL A 136 -7.89 -9.45 8.78
CA VAL A 136 -7.46 -8.07 9.07
C VAL A 136 -8.58 -7.12 8.68
N SER A 137 -9.19 -6.52 9.69
CA SER A 137 -10.35 -5.63 9.59
C SER A 137 -10.25 -4.49 10.61
N ASN A 138 -11.30 -3.67 10.71
CA ASN A 138 -11.41 -2.62 11.73
C ASN A 138 -11.35 -3.17 13.16
N SER A 139 -11.64 -4.46 13.37
CA SER A 139 -11.51 -5.15 14.65
C SER A 139 -10.05 -5.35 15.08
N TYR A 140 -9.10 -5.24 14.14
CA TYR A 140 -7.66 -5.42 14.35
C TYR A 140 -6.86 -4.18 13.88
N PRO A 141 -7.08 -3.00 14.50
CA PRO A 141 -6.58 -1.72 13.99
C PRO A 141 -5.04 -1.61 13.95
N LYS A 142 -4.33 -2.37 14.80
CA LYS A 142 -2.85 -2.43 14.76
C LYS A 142 -2.33 -3.04 13.45
N TRP A 143 -2.94 -4.13 13.00
CA TRP A 143 -2.59 -4.77 11.72
C TRP A 143 -3.00 -3.90 10.54
N GLN A 144 -4.23 -3.39 10.59
CA GLN A 144 -4.76 -2.52 9.56
C GLN A 144 -3.90 -1.27 9.37
N GLY A 145 -3.58 -0.53 10.44
CA GLY A 145 -2.77 0.69 10.37
C GLY A 145 -1.37 0.43 9.81
N ARG A 146 -0.71 -0.64 10.30
CA ARG A 146 0.62 -1.06 9.86
C ARG A 146 0.66 -1.35 8.34
N LEU A 147 -0.32 -2.08 7.83
CA LEU A 147 -0.35 -2.49 6.42
C LEU A 147 -0.91 -1.40 5.51
N THR A 148 -1.82 -0.56 6.01
CA THR A 148 -2.31 0.62 5.28
C THR A 148 -1.17 1.54 4.86
N ARG A 149 -0.15 1.67 5.72
CA ARG A 149 1.05 2.44 5.40
C ARG A 149 1.77 1.94 4.14
N VAL A 150 1.89 0.62 3.98
CA VAL A 150 2.57 0.00 2.82
C VAL A 150 1.90 0.40 1.51
N PHE A 151 0.56 0.36 1.46
CA PHE A 151 -0.17 0.80 0.28
C PHE A 151 -0.12 2.31 0.06
N ALA A 152 -0.16 3.10 1.13
CA ALA A 152 -0.05 4.56 1.07
C ALA A 152 1.32 5.02 0.53
N GLU A 153 2.41 4.30 0.84
CA GLU A 153 3.74 4.52 0.29
C GLU A 153 3.78 4.28 -1.22
N ARG A 154 2.96 3.35 -1.74
CA ARG A 154 2.76 3.14 -3.18
C ARG A 154 1.69 4.05 -3.81
N GLY A 155 1.02 4.87 -3.01
CA GLY A 155 -0.05 5.76 -3.47
C GLY A 155 -1.30 5.00 -3.89
N LEU A 156 -1.52 3.80 -3.35
CA LEU A 156 -2.70 2.99 -3.61
C LEU A 156 -3.75 3.25 -2.52
N PRO A 157 -4.93 3.80 -2.86
CA PRO A 157 -6.04 3.88 -1.93
C PRO A 157 -6.60 2.47 -1.70
N ILE A 158 -6.74 2.10 -0.43
CA ILE A 158 -7.26 0.79 -0.06
C ILE A 158 -8.55 0.91 0.72
N LEU A 159 -9.39 -0.10 0.56
CA LEU A 159 -10.56 -0.37 1.35
C LEU A 159 -10.34 -1.70 2.09
N TRP A 160 -10.61 -1.71 3.38
CA TRP A 160 -10.62 -2.93 4.19
C TRP A 160 -12.06 -3.42 4.36
N PRO A 161 -12.28 -4.75 4.41
CA PRO A 161 -13.60 -5.29 4.66
C PRO A 161 -14.13 -4.86 6.04
N THR A 162 -15.45 -4.76 6.14
CA THR A 162 -16.14 -4.37 7.37
C THR A 162 -16.09 -5.46 8.44
N ASP A 163 -15.92 -6.72 8.03
CA ASP A 163 -15.89 -7.90 8.89
C ASP A 163 -17.19 -8.05 9.70
N ASP A 164 -18.31 -7.89 9.00
CA ASP A 164 -19.66 -8.04 9.54
C ASP A 164 -20.23 -9.46 9.26
N LEU A 165 -21.51 -9.67 9.62
CA LEU A 165 -22.18 -10.95 9.37
C LEU A 165 -22.32 -11.28 7.88
N GLU A 166 -22.39 -10.26 7.02
CA GLU A 166 -22.50 -10.47 5.58
C GLU A 166 -21.16 -10.90 5.00
N ASP A 167 -20.07 -10.24 5.40
CA ASP A 167 -18.70 -10.62 5.01
C ASP A 167 -18.37 -12.05 5.48
N SER A 168 -18.63 -12.36 6.75
CA SER A 168 -18.32 -13.68 7.32
C SER A 168 -19.18 -14.81 6.74
N SER A 169 -20.40 -14.49 6.28
CA SER A 169 -21.23 -15.45 5.55
C SER A 169 -20.79 -15.62 4.10
N ALA A 170 -20.37 -14.56 3.42
CA ALA A 170 -19.99 -14.58 2.00
C ALA A 170 -18.57 -15.14 1.78
N LEU A 171 -17.64 -14.85 2.68
CA LEU A 171 -16.26 -15.31 2.64
C LEU A 171 -15.82 -15.83 4.01
N PRO A 172 -16.13 -17.10 4.33
CA PRO A 172 -15.59 -17.74 5.52
C PRO A 172 -14.06 -17.69 5.51
N ILE A 173 -13.43 -17.46 6.68
CA ILE A 173 -11.98 -17.26 6.80
C ILE A 173 -11.16 -18.40 6.19
N GLU A 174 -11.65 -19.63 6.26
CA GLU A 174 -11.02 -20.81 5.65
C GLU A 174 -10.96 -20.70 4.13
N GLN A 175 -12.01 -20.17 3.49
CA GLN A 175 -12.05 -19.99 2.04
C GLN A 175 -11.09 -18.87 1.60
N LEU A 176 -10.96 -17.80 2.39
CA LEU A 176 -9.93 -16.79 2.17
C LEU A 176 -8.53 -17.39 2.38
N TRP A 177 -8.33 -18.19 3.43
CA TRP A 177 -7.04 -18.81 3.73
C TRP A 177 -6.54 -19.74 2.62
N TRP A 178 -7.46 -20.45 1.97
CA TRP A 178 -7.16 -21.30 0.81
C TRP A 178 -7.27 -20.55 -0.54
N LEU A 179 -7.42 -19.22 -0.50
CA LEU A 179 -7.50 -18.33 -1.66
C LEU A 179 -8.56 -18.77 -2.69
N MET A 180 -9.74 -19.20 -2.23
CA MET A 180 -10.82 -19.68 -3.10
C MET A 180 -11.35 -18.54 -3.99
N PRO A 181 -11.07 -18.52 -5.31
CA PRO A 181 -11.28 -17.33 -6.12
C PRO A 181 -12.74 -16.91 -6.24
N GLU A 182 -13.65 -17.87 -6.38
CA GLU A 182 -15.08 -17.56 -6.55
C GLU A 182 -15.67 -16.89 -5.31
N SER A 183 -15.40 -17.44 -4.13
CA SER A 183 -15.86 -16.88 -2.86
C SER A 183 -15.33 -15.47 -2.63
N ILE A 184 -14.04 -15.25 -2.93
CA ILE A 184 -13.41 -13.93 -2.82
C ILE A 184 -14.10 -12.94 -3.77
N LYS A 185 -14.30 -13.31 -5.03
CA LYS A 185 -14.96 -12.44 -6.02
C LYS A 185 -16.38 -12.09 -5.59
N GLN A 186 -17.17 -13.09 -5.18
CA GLN A 186 -18.57 -12.87 -4.76
C GLN A 186 -18.67 -11.96 -3.54
N ALA A 187 -17.89 -12.20 -2.49
CA ALA A 187 -17.88 -11.35 -1.29
C ALA A 187 -17.41 -9.92 -1.58
N SER A 188 -16.58 -9.73 -2.62
CA SER A 188 -16.05 -8.43 -2.99
C SER A 188 -17.04 -7.55 -3.75
N LEU A 189 -18.09 -8.12 -4.36
CA LEU A 189 -19.03 -7.39 -5.23
C LEU A 189 -19.69 -6.19 -4.53
N ARG A 190 -19.99 -6.30 -3.23
CA ARG A 190 -20.65 -5.23 -2.45
C ARG A 190 -19.80 -3.97 -2.30
N TYR A 191 -18.47 -4.10 -2.38
CA TYR A 191 -17.54 -3.02 -2.11
C TYR A 191 -17.27 -2.10 -3.31
N GLN A 192 -17.66 -2.53 -4.52
CA GLN A 192 -17.55 -1.73 -5.76
C GLN A 192 -16.16 -1.11 -5.97
N THR A 193 -15.11 -1.90 -5.77
CA THR A 193 -13.72 -1.49 -5.93
C THR A 193 -13.21 -1.78 -7.35
N ASP A 194 -12.14 -1.11 -7.76
CA ASP A 194 -11.53 -1.29 -9.09
C ASP A 194 -10.71 -2.59 -9.17
N ALA A 195 -10.18 -3.04 -8.02
CA ALA A 195 -9.41 -4.28 -7.91
C ALA A 195 -9.59 -4.90 -6.52
N VAL A 196 -9.36 -6.21 -6.43
CA VAL A 196 -9.41 -6.98 -5.18
C VAL A 196 -8.07 -7.67 -4.98
N LEU A 197 -7.40 -7.38 -3.87
CA LEU A 197 -6.26 -8.14 -3.38
C LEU A 197 -6.74 -9.06 -2.28
N ALA A 198 -6.55 -10.37 -2.45
CA ALA A 198 -6.85 -11.35 -1.43
C ALA A 198 -5.61 -12.17 -1.11
N GLY A 199 -5.30 -12.33 0.16
CA GLY A 199 -4.09 -13.02 0.55
C GLY A 199 -4.11 -13.56 1.97
N ARG A 200 -3.06 -14.31 2.27
CA ARG A 200 -2.69 -14.70 3.61
C ARG A 200 -1.26 -14.26 3.90
N LEU A 201 -1.03 -13.86 5.14
CA LEU A 201 0.30 -13.53 5.65
C LEU A 201 0.58 -14.41 6.87
N ASN A 202 1.64 -15.21 6.79
CA ASN A 202 2.05 -16.12 7.87
C ASN A 202 3.54 -15.99 8.16
N GLN A 203 3.92 -16.30 9.40
CA GLN A 203 5.31 -16.35 9.82
C GLN A 203 5.76 -17.81 9.95
N SER A 204 6.84 -18.13 9.24
CA SER A 204 7.51 -19.43 9.34
C SER A 204 8.13 -19.64 10.72
N SER A 205 8.54 -20.88 11.02
CA SER A 205 9.27 -21.20 12.26
C SER A 205 10.62 -20.49 12.37
N GLU A 206 11.20 -20.07 11.25
CA GLU A 206 12.46 -19.34 11.17
C GLU A 206 12.26 -17.81 11.33
N GLY A 207 11.03 -17.36 11.54
CA GLY A 207 10.71 -15.94 11.73
C GLY A 207 10.49 -15.16 10.43
N ILE A 208 10.68 -15.78 9.26
CA ILE A 208 10.44 -15.17 7.95
C ILE A 208 8.93 -15.07 7.72
N TRP A 209 8.47 -13.87 7.36
CA TRP A 209 7.11 -13.61 6.93
C TRP A 209 6.93 -13.94 5.46
N GLN A 210 5.82 -14.56 5.11
CA GLN A 210 5.47 -14.93 3.75
C GLN A 210 4.04 -14.47 3.46
N TYR A 211 3.89 -13.72 2.36
CA TYR A 211 2.60 -13.36 1.80
C TYR A 211 2.34 -14.20 0.57
N GLU A 212 1.17 -14.83 0.54
CA GLU A 212 0.65 -15.53 -0.63
C GLU A 212 -0.73 -14.97 -0.94
N GLY A 213 -0.97 -14.60 -2.19
CA GLY A 213 -2.22 -13.98 -2.56
C GLY A 213 -2.50 -13.96 -4.05
N VAL A 214 -3.61 -13.32 -4.37
CA VAL A 214 -4.10 -13.12 -5.72
C VAL A 214 -4.67 -11.71 -5.83
N LEU A 215 -4.23 -10.99 -6.86
CA LEU A 215 -4.81 -9.72 -7.28
C LEU A 215 -5.80 -10.00 -8.42
N PHE A 216 -7.05 -9.59 -8.25
CA PHE A 216 -8.08 -9.57 -9.28
C PHE A 216 -8.27 -8.15 -9.79
N SER A 217 -8.24 -7.97 -11.11
CA SER A 217 -8.59 -6.70 -11.76
C SER A 217 -9.33 -6.99 -13.05
N GLY A 218 -10.60 -6.60 -13.11
CA GLY A 218 -11.50 -7.04 -14.17
C GLY A 218 -11.55 -8.57 -14.27
N ASP A 219 -11.30 -9.11 -15.46
CA ASP A 219 -11.26 -10.55 -15.73
C ASP A 219 -9.87 -11.17 -15.50
N GLU A 220 -8.86 -10.36 -15.21
CA GLU A 220 -7.48 -10.81 -15.00
C GLU A 220 -7.23 -11.15 -13.52
N SER A 221 -6.35 -12.13 -13.31
CA SER A 221 -5.85 -12.49 -11.99
C SER A 221 -4.34 -12.69 -12.01
N LEU A 222 -3.65 -12.13 -11.03
CA LEU A 222 -2.21 -12.29 -10.83
C LEU A 222 -1.95 -12.95 -9.46
N SER A 223 -1.32 -14.12 -9.46
CA SER A 223 -0.82 -14.75 -8.24
C SER A 223 0.43 -14.05 -7.73
N LEU A 224 0.50 -13.85 -6.42
CA LEU A 224 1.57 -13.15 -5.73
C LEU A 224 2.15 -14.05 -4.65
N LEU A 225 3.48 -14.13 -4.60
CA LEU A 225 4.22 -14.82 -3.56
C LEU A 225 5.47 -14.01 -3.23
N THR A 226 5.59 -13.57 -1.99
CA THR A 226 6.68 -12.70 -1.52
C THR A 226 6.97 -12.99 -0.05
N SER A 227 8.15 -12.58 0.40
CA SER A 227 8.66 -12.86 1.75
C SER A 227 9.50 -11.72 2.26
N GLY A 228 9.54 -11.54 3.58
CA GLY A 228 10.31 -10.50 4.25
C GLY A 228 10.67 -10.86 5.68
N GLU A 229 11.62 -10.12 6.25
CA GLU A 229 11.97 -10.24 7.67
C GLU A 229 10.86 -9.67 8.57
N THR A 230 10.03 -8.79 8.01
CA THR A 230 8.87 -8.20 8.66
C THR A 230 7.61 -8.37 7.82
N ALA A 231 6.45 -8.34 8.47
CA ALA A 231 5.13 -8.40 7.84
C ALA A 231 4.89 -7.32 6.77
N GLN A 232 5.54 -6.16 6.87
CA GLN A 232 5.40 -5.05 5.92
C GLN A 232 6.32 -5.19 4.70
N GLN A 233 7.42 -5.92 4.84
CA GLN A 233 8.36 -6.20 3.75
C GLN A 233 7.90 -7.37 2.89
N ALA A 234 7.27 -8.37 3.50
CA ALA A 234 6.65 -9.49 2.80
C ALA A 234 5.50 -8.99 1.92
#